data_AF-A0A855K7T5-F1
#
_entry.id   AF-A0A855K7T5-F1
#
_cell.length_a   1.000
_cell.length_b   1.000
_cell.length_c   1.000
_cell.angle_alpha   90.00
_cell.angle_beta   90.00
_cell.angle_gamma   90.00
#
_symmetry.space_group_name_H-M   'P 1'
#
loop_
_entity.id
_entity.type
_entity.pdbx_description
1 polymer ?
#
loop_
_entity_poly.entity_id
_entity_poly.type
_entity_poly.pdbx_seq_one_letter_code
_entity_poly.pdbx_strand_id
1 'polypeptide(L)'
;LDWLAVDFRESGWKVKRLVRMIVTSRTYRQSSKASASLIARDPDNRLLARGARFRLPSLLLRDVALASSGLIDLRMGGKPVYP
;
A
#
# COMPACT_ATOMS: atom_id res chain seq x y z
N LEU A 1 11.51 -13.13 -7.39
CA LEU A 1 10.09 -13.22 -7.79
C LEU A 1 9.78 -14.52 -8.51
N ASP A 2 10.77 -15.13 -9.16
CA ASP A 2 10.65 -16.37 -9.94
C ASP A 2 10.04 -17.54 -9.17
N TRP A 3 10.39 -17.70 -7.89
CA TRP A 3 9.78 -18.74 -7.03
C TRP A 3 8.25 -18.62 -6.96
N LEU A 4 7.72 -17.40 -6.85
CA LEU A 4 6.29 -17.14 -6.78
C LEU A 4 5.59 -17.48 -8.11
N ALA A 5 6.27 -17.27 -9.23
CA ALA A 5 5.77 -17.63 -10.56
C ALA A 5 5.74 -19.14 -10.77
N VAL A 6 6.78 -19.86 -10.32
CA VAL A 6 6.83 -21.32 -10.34
C VAL A 6 5.72 -21.92 -9.48
N ASP A 7 5.58 -21.47 -8.23
CA ASP A 7 4.52 -21.94 -7.32
C ASP A 7 3.11 -21.62 -7.87
N PHE A 8 2.93 -20.47 -8.52
CA PHE A 8 1.64 -20.12 -9.14
C PHE A 8 1.27 -21.08 -10.28
N ARG A 9 2.24 -21.45 -11.13
CA ARG A 9 2.07 -22.43 -12.20
C ARG A 9 1.79 -23.83 -11.62
N GLU A 10 2.60 -24.28 -10.68
CA GLU A 10 2.50 -25.62 -10.07
C GLU A 10 1.22 -25.81 -9.26
N SER A 11 0.72 -24.74 -8.63
CA SER A 11 -0.56 -24.78 -7.91
C SER A 11 -1.80 -24.69 -8.82
N GLY A 12 -1.62 -24.75 -10.15
CA GLY A 12 -2.69 -24.76 -11.13
C GLY A 12 -3.33 -23.39 -11.38
N TRP A 13 -2.52 -22.32 -11.37
CA TRP A 13 -2.96 -20.96 -11.73
C TRP A 13 -4.07 -20.39 -10.81
N LYS A 14 -4.09 -20.81 -9.54
CA LYS A 14 -5.12 -20.41 -8.57
C LYS A 14 -4.88 -19.00 -8.02
N VAL A 15 -5.47 -17.99 -8.65
CA VAL A 15 -5.28 -16.56 -8.31
C VAL A 15 -5.56 -16.25 -6.84
N LYS A 16 -6.67 -16.74 -6.28
CA LYS A 16 -7.01 -16.50 -4.85
C LYS A 16 -5.96 -17.03 -3.89
N ARG A 17 -5.32 -18.16 -4.21
CA ARG A 17 -4.23 -18.75 -3.42
C ARG A 17 -2.98 -17.88 -3.50
N LEU A 18 -2.61 -17.44 -4.70
CA LEU A 18 -1.48 -16.52 -4.92
C LEU A 18 -1.66 -15.24 -4.11
N VAL A 19 -2.82 -14.59 -4.24
CA VAL A 19 -3.14 -13.36 -3.49
C VAL A 19 -3.06 -13.62 -1.99
N ARG A 20 -3.67 -14.71 -1.49
CA ARG A 20 -3.59 -15.08 -0.07
C ARG A 20 -2.14 -15.20 0.40
N MET A 21 -1.28 -15.88 -0.38
CA MET A 21 0.13 -16.06 -0.05
C MET A 21 0.90 -14.73 -0.01
N ILE A 22 0.62 -13.82 -0.95
CA ILE A 22 1.24 -12.49 -0.97
C ILE A 22 0.82 -11.72 0.29
N VAL A 23 -0.50 -11.59 0.55
CA VAL A 23 -1.00 -10.75 1.65
C VAL A 23 -0.70 -11.31 3.04
N THR A 24 -0.46 -12.62 3.17
CA THR A 24 -0.05 -13.26 4.43
C THR A 24 1.46 -13.38 4.59
N SER A 25 2.26 -13.01 3.58
CA SER A 25 3.73 -13.03 3.65
C SER A 25 4.26 -12.09 4.74
N ARG A 26 5.46 -12.37 5.25
CA ARG A 26 6.15 -11.46 6.19
C ARG A 26 6.45 -10.11 5.54
N THR A 27 6.86 -10.12 4.28
CA THR A 27 7.18 -8.91 3.51
C THR A 27 5.97 -8.01 3.33
N TYR A 28 4.79 -8.56 3.03
CA TYR A 28 3.58 -7.73 2.89
C TYR A 28 3.12 -7.14 4.23
N ARG A 29 3.24 -7.92 5.31
CA ARG A 29 2.78 -7.52 6.66
C ARG A 29 3.76 -6.65 7.45
N GLN A 30 4.94 -6.37 6.91
CA GLN A 30 5.92 -5.52 7.59
C GLN A 30 5.44 -4.07 7.68
N SER A 31 6.06 -3.29 8.57
CA SER A 31 5.78 -1.86 8.68
C SER A 31 6.16 -1.13 7.39
N SER A 32 5.29 -0.23 6.92
CA SER A 32 5.60 0.65 5.79
C SER A 32 6.39 1.91 6.18
N LYS A 33 6.80 2.05 7.45
CA LYS A 33 7.53 3.23 7.94
C LYS A 33 8.89 3.35 7.28
N ALA A 34 9.11 4.45 6.56
CA ALA A 34 10.37 4.72 5.88
C ALA A 34 11.34 5.47 6.81
N SER A 35 12.13 4.75 7.61
CA SER A 35 13.20 5.37 8.40
C SER A 35 14.36 5.83 7.52
N ALA A 36 15.13 6.81 7.97
CA ALA A 36 16.31 7.30 7.25
C ALA A 36 17.33 6.18 6.95
N SER A 37 17.53 5.26 7.89
CA SER A 37 18.41 4.10 7.71
C SER A 37 17.90 3.12 6.64
N LEU A 38 16.59 2.88 6.58
CA LEU A 38 15.99 2.03 5.54
C LEU A 38 16.04 2.67 4.16
N ILE A 39 15.83 3.99 4.09
CA ILE A 39 15.95 4.74 2.83
C ILE A 39 17.39 4.70 2.33
N ALA A 40 18.37 4.89 3.21
CA ALA A 40 19.79 4.84 2.82
C ALA A 40 20.22 3.44 2.32
N ARG A 41 19.66 2.38 2.91
CA ARG A 41 20.00 0.98 2.54
C ARG A 41 19.26 0.46 1.31
N ASP A 42 18.05 0.92 1.07
CA ASP A 42 17.23 0.54 -0.09
C ASP A 42 16.50 1.76 -0.66
N PRO A 43 17.19 2.68 -1.38
CA PRO A 43 16.58 3.92 -1.88
C PRO A 43 15.42 3.68 -2.84
N ASP A 44 15.56 2.68 -3.72
CA ASP A 44 14.59 2.34 -4.76
C ASP A 44 13.54 1.30 -4.32
N ASN A 45 13.60 0.86 -3.06
CA ASN A 45 12.72 -0.17 -2.49
C ASN A 45 12.75 -1.52 -3.25
N ARG A 46 13.91 -1.89 -3.82
CA ARG A 46 14.07 -3.13 -4.62
C ARG A 46 14.09 -4.37 -3.75
N LEU A 47 14.51 -4.23 -2.50
CA LEU A 47 14.50 -5.31 -1.51
C LEU A 47 13.14 -5.42 -0.81
N LEU A 48 12.17 -4.59 -1.21
CA LEU A 48 10.87 -4.48 -0.57
C LEU A 48 11.03 -4.22 0.93
N ALA A 49 11.92 -3.30 1.32
CA ALA A 49 12.16 -2.98 2.72
C ALA A 49 11.03 -2.15 3.36
N ARG A 50 10.16 -1.56 2.53
CA ARG A 50 9.00 -0.73 2.93
C ARG A 50 7.86 -0.85 1.93
N GLY A 51 6.71 -0.29 2.27
CA GLY A 51 5.58 -0.16 1.37
C GLY A 51 5.92 0.66 0.12
N ALA A 52 5.36 0.28 -1.03
CA ALA A 52 5.53 1.02 -2.27
C ALA A 52 4.89 2.41 -2.17
N ARG A 53 5.52 3.41 -2.78
CA ARG A 53 4.94 4.75 -2.92
C ARG A 53 3.98 4.73 -4.10
N PHE A 54 2.78 5.23 -3.91
CA PHE A 54 1.79 5.41 -4.98
C PHE A 54 1.31 6.86 -5.00
N ARG A 55 0.92 7.32 -6.19
CA ARG A 55 0.29 8.64 -6.33
C ARG A 55 -1.10 8.57 -5.72
N LEU A 56 -1.42 9.50 -4.83
CA LEU A 56 -2.76 9.63 -4.29
C LEU A 56 -3.70 10.18 -5.38
N PRO A 57 -4.90 9.60 -5.55
CA PRO A 57 -5.93 10.21 -6.38
C PRO A 57 -6.41 11.52 -5.73
N SER A 58 -7.00 12.41 -6.53
CA SER A 58 -7.40 13.76 -6.13
C SER A 58 -8.24 13.80 -4.85
N LEU A 59 -9.21 12.89 -4.73
CA LEU A 59 -10.10 12.77 -3.56
C LEU A 59 -9.32 12.50 -2.27
N LEU A 60 -8.41 11.52 -2.30
CA LEU A 60 -7.56 11.20 -1.15
C LEU A 60 -6.59 12.35 -0.83
N LEU A 61 -6.08 13.05 -1.85
CA LEU A 61 -5.20 14.20 -1.63
C LEU A 61 -5.92 15.33 -0.89
N ARG A 62 -7.15 15.66 -1.31
CA ARG A 62 -8.01 16.63 -0.64
C ARG A 62 -8.26 16.24 0.81
N ASP A 63 -8.64 14.99 1.07
CA ASP A 63 -8.98 14.54 2.42
C ASP A 63 -7.74 14.53 3.34
N VAL A 64 -6.57 14.15 2.82
CA VAL A 64 -5.30 14.24 3.55
C VAL A 64 -4.96 15.71 3.87
N ALA A 65 -5.16 16.62 2.92
CA ALA A 65 -4.93 18.05 3.16
C ALA A 65 -5.86 18.59 4.26
N LEU A 66 -7.16 18.33 4.16
CA LEU A 66 -8.16 18.73 5.16
C LEU A 66 -7.87 18.13 6.54
N ALA A 67 -7.47 16.85 6.59
CA ALA A 67 -7.12 16.19 7.84
C ALA A 67 -5.87 16.82 8.47
N SER A 68 -4.85 17.11 7.66
CA SER A 68 -3.61 17.72 8.14
C SER A 68 -3.79 19.16 8.64
N SER A 69 -4.76 19.90 8.09
CA SER A 69 -5.09 21.25 8.50
C SER A 69 -6.15 21.31 9.62
N GLY A 70 -6.68 20.17 10.07
CA GLY A 70 -7.77 20.11 11.06
C GLY A 70 -9.13 20.61 10.55
N LEU A 71 -9.30 20.72 9.23
CA LEU A 71 -10.55 21.17 8.58
C LEU A 71 -11.43 20.01 8.11
N ILE A 72 -11.00 18.77 8.30
CA ILE A 72 -11.79 17.60 7.93
C ILE A 72 -13.05 17.51 8.79
N ASP A 73 -14.20 17.38 8.13
CA ASP A 73 -15.49 17.13 8.78
C ASP A 73 -15.81 15.64 8.71
N LEU A 74 -15.86 14.98 9.87
CA LEU A 74 -16.12 13.54 10.00
C LEU A 74 -17.60 13.22 10.25
N ARG A 75 -18.48 14.23 10.23
CA ARG A 75 -19.92 14.01 10.41
C ARG A 75 -20.46 13.18 9.24
N MET A 76 -21.21 12.13 9.57
CA MET A 76 -21.88 11.32 8.55
C MET A 76 -23.15 12.02 8.05
N GLY A 77 -23.33 12.05 6.74
CA GLY A 77 -24.43 12.74 6.07
C GLY A 77 -24.14 14.21 5.77
N GLY A 78 -25.15 14.96 5.32
CA GLY A 78 -25.03 16.37 4.95
C GLY A 78 -25.06 16.64 3.44
N LYS A 79 -24.85 17.90 3.06
CA LYS A 79 -24.83 18.31 1.65
C LYS A 79 -23.60 17.72 0.96
N PRO A 80 -23.71 17.18 -0.27
CA PRO A 80 -22.57 16.68 -1.01
C PRO A 80 -21.57 17.82 -1.25
N VAL A 81 -20.30 17.55 -0.97
CA VAL A 81 -19.21 18.48 -1.30
C VAL A 81 -18.71 18.11 -2.69
N TYR A 82 -18.76 19.08 -3.62
CA TYR A 82 -18.18 18.89 -4.95
C TYR A 82 -16.65 18.79 -4.85
N PRO A 83 -16.02 17.92 -5.67
CA PRO A 83 -14.56 17.72 -5.66
C PRO A 83 -13.76 18.99 -5.97
#